data_AF-A0AAD0EF72-F1
#
_entry.id   AF-A0AAD0EF72-F1
#
_cell.length_a   1.000
_cell.length_b   1.000
_cell.length_c   1.000
_cell.angle_alpha   90.00
_cell.angle_beta   90.00
_cell.angle_gamma   90.00
#
_symmetry.space_group_name_H-M   'P 1'
#
loop_
_entity.id
_entity.type
_entity.pdbx_description
1 polymer ?
#
loop_
_entity_poly.entity_id
_entity_poly.type
_entity_poly.pdbx_seq_one_letter_code
_entity_poly.pdbx_strand_id
1 'polypeptide(L)'
;MKPQISLIEGRHLTATDKRNILACIEYQRDKHPATWGADWLGRKSSPKRYTVAPLPETPNRYDVQIRENYRNDYGCPCERTARLVIETKGVDPLPAAKSHPAWDSDDLFAAMPRKTEA
;
A
#
# COMPACT_ATOMS: atom_id res chain seq x y z
N MET A 1 14.96 7.03 16.07
CA MET A 1 15.26 7.91 14.91
C MET A 1 13.93 8.45 14.38
N LYS A 2 13.86 9.65 13.80
CA LYS A 2 12.59 10.17 13.26
C LYS A 2 12.23 9.44 11.94
N PRO A 3 10.98 9.01 11.74
CA PRO A 3 10.53 8.43 10.48
C PRO A 3 10.76 9.36 9.29
N GLN A 4 11.42 8.86 8.25
CA GLN A 4 11.73 9.63 7.06
C GLN A 4 11.54 8.79 5.79
N ILE A 5 11.14 9.45 4.71
CA ILE A 5 11.05 8.87 3.36
C ILE A 5 12.07 9.56 2.44
N SER A 6 12.87 8.71 1.77
CA SER A 6 13.71 9.05 0.64
C SER A 6 13.05 8.53 -0.64
N LEU A 7 13.02 9.36 -1.68
CA LEU A 7 12.58 8.95 -3.02
C LEU A 7 13.74 8.29 -3.73
N ILE A 8 13.52 7.09 -4.29
CA ILE A 8 14.51 6.38 -5.11
C ILE A 8 14.19 6.57 -6.60
N GLU A 9 12.92 6.37 -6.97
CA GLU A 9 12.46 6.47 -8.35
C GLU A 9 11.06 7.11 -8.43
N GLY A 10 10.81 7.84 -9.52
CA GLY A 10 9.51 8.40 -9.85
C GLY A 10 9.43 9.91 -9.60
N ARG A 11 8.23 10.41 -9.31
CA ARG A 11 8.00 11.85 -9.13
C ARG A 11 8.33 12.34 -7.73
N HIS A 12 8.63 13.64 -7.62
CA HIS A 12 8.82 14.32 -6.34
C HIS A 12 7.62 14.13 -5.40
N LEU A 13 7.91 13.85 -4.13
CA LEU A 13 6.91 13.65 -3.07
C LEU A 13 6.79 14.88 -2.16
N THR A 14 5.57 15.39 -2.02
CA THR A 14 5.29 16.46 -1.06
C THR A 14 5.43 15.96 0.39
N ALA A 15 5.59 16.87 1.34
CA ALA A 15 5.62 16.52 2.77
C ALA A 15 4.31 15.83 3.24
N THR A 16 3.18 16.13 2.61
CA THR A 16 1.90 15.46 2.89
C THR A 16 1.89 14.04 2.34
N ASP A 17 2.37 13.84 1.11
CA ASP A 17 2.48 12.49 0.54
C ASP A 17 3.36 11.60 1.41
N LYS A 18 4.51 12.10 1.87
CA LYS A 18 5.39 11.34 2.77
C LYS A 18 4.67 10.91 4.05
N ARG A 19 3.97 11.84 4.71
CA ARG A 19 3.20 11.52 5.94
C ARG A 19 2.09 10.51 5.69
N ASN A 20 1.37 10.62 4.57
CA ASN A 20 0.31 9.69 4.20
C ASN A 20 0.86 8.30 3.89
N ILE A 21 1.98 8.20 3.17
CA ILE A 21 2.62 6.92 2.86
C ILE A 21 3.11 6.24 4.14
N LEU A 22 3.74 6.96 5.06
CA LEU A 22 4.13 6.41 6.37
C LEU A 22 2.93 5.86 7.14
N ALA A 23 1.81 6.60 7.15
CA ALA A 23 0.58 6.12 7.78
C ALA A 23 -0.02 4.88 7.07
N CYS A 24 0.12 4.78 5.75
CA CYS A 24 -0.32 3.60 4.99
C CYS A 24 0.53 2.37 5.31
N ILE A 25 1.86 2.52 5.41
CA ILE A 25 2.78 1.45 5.82
C ILE A 25 2.39 0.95 7.21
N GLU A 26 2.18 1.87 8.15
CA GLU A 26 1.81 1.49 9.51
C GLU A 26 0.43 0.81 9.57
N TYR A 27 -0.56 1.32 8.84
CA TYR A 27 -1.86 0.67 8.74
C TYR A 27 -1.77 -0.76 8.19
N GLN A 28 -0.92 -0.98 7.18
CA GLN A 28 -0.73 -2.28 6.55
C GLN A 28 -0.02 -3.30 7.45
N ARG A 29 0.70 -2.86 8.48
CA ARG A 29 1.42 -3.75 9.41
C ARG A 29 0.50 -4.77 10.08
N ASP A 30 -0.74 -4.37 10.35
CA ASP A 30 -1.76 -5.23 10.98
C ASP A 30 -2.70 -5.90 9.95
N LYS A 31 -2.42 -5.78 8.65
CA LYS A 31 -3.26 -6.30 7.57
C LYS A 31 -2.65 -7.51 6.92
N HIS A 32 -3.54 -8.34 6.35
CA HIS A 32 -3.14 -9.51 5.60
C HIS A 32 -2.18 -9.09 4.47
N PRO A 33 -1.01 -9.75 4.30
CA PRO A 33 -0.04 -9.34 3.29
C PRO A 33 -0.57 -9.33 1.85
N ALA A 34 -1.60 -10.13 1.56
CA ALA A 34 -2.29 -10.11 0.26
C ALA A 34 -2.94 -8.75 -0.08
N THR A 35 -3.20 -7.89 0.91
CA THR A 35 -3.74 -6.54 0.71
C THR A 35 -2.66 -5.52 0.34
N TRP A 36 -1.39 -5.82 0.61
CA TRP A 36 -0.28 -4.92 0.33
C TRP A 36 -0.13 -4.75 -1.19
N GLY A 37 -0.15 -3.51 -1.65
CA GLY A 37 -0.11 -3.15 -3.07
C GLY A 37 -1.45 -3.28 -3.80
N ALA A 38 -2.43 -4.00 -3.26
CA ALA A 38 -3.75 -4.19 -3.86
C ALA A 38 -4.74 -3.10 -3.42
N ASP A 39 -4.75 -2.76 -2.13
CA ASP A 39 -5.73 -1.84 -1.57
C ASP A 39 -5.34 -0.36 -1.76
N TRP A 40 -6.28 0.42 -2.29
CA TRP A 40 -6.17 1.87 -2.41
C TRP A 40 -6.58 2.56 -1.11
N LEU A 41 -5.59 2.96 -0.32
CA LEU A 41 -5.78 3.63 0.96
C LEU A 41 -5.93 5.15 0.75
N GLY A 42 -7.03 5.70 1.24
CA GLY A 42 -7.31 7.13 1.22
C GLY A 42 -7.36 7.71 2.63
N ARG A 43 -6.96 8.98 2.78
CA ARG A 43 -7.16 9.72 4.04
C ARG A 43 -8.31 10.71 3.86
N LYS A 44 -9.18 10.88 4.86
CA LYS A 44 -10.38 11.75 4.78
C LYS A 44 -10.09 13.18 4.28
N SER A 45 -8.92 13.72 4.59
CA SER A 45 -8.49 15.08 4.21
C SER A 45 -7.65 15.14 2.93
N SER A 46 -7.47 14.03 2.21
CA SER A 46 -6.62 13.94 1.03
C SER A 46 -7.44 13.50 -0.19
N PRO A 47 -7.37 14.22 -1.32
CA PRO A 47 -7.99 13.77 -2.58
C PRO A 47 -7.22 12.61 -3.22
N LYS A 48 -6.04 12.27 -2.70
CA LYS A 48 -5.17 11.21 -3.19
C LYS A 48 -5.43 9.88 -2.47
N ARG A 49 -5.26 8.80 -3.22
CA ARG A 49 -5.24 7.42 -2.72
C ARG A 49 -3.86 6.79 -2.98
N TYR A 50 -3.47 5.86 -2.13
CA TYR A 50 -2.13 5.29 -2.10
C TYR A 50 -2.23 3.77 -2.03
N THR A 51 -1.44 3.05 -2.83
CA THR A 51 -1.11 1.65 -2.56
C THR A 51 0.34 1.60 -2.10
N VAL A 52 0.67 0.65 -1.23
CA VAL A 52 2.04 0.44 -0.76
C VAL A 52 2.30 -1.06 -0.73
N ALA A 53 3.42 -1.49 -1.31
CA ALA A 53 3.87 -2.88 -1.28
C ALA A 53 5.36 -2.93 -0.90
N PRO A 54 5.78 -3.76 0.06
CA PRO A 54 7.19 -3.94 0.36
C PRO A 54 7.91 -4.62 -0.81
N LEU A 55 9.14 -4.20 -1.10
CA LEU A 55 10.00 -4.89 -2.05
C LEU A 55 10.72 -6.06 -1.34
N PRO A 56 10.57 -7.31 -1.79
CA PRO A 56 11.06 -8.48 -1.07
C PRO A 56 12.59 -8.52 -0.95
N GLU A 57 13.29 -7.99 -1.96
CA GLU A 57 14.76 -8.01 -2.04
C GLU A 57 15.44 -6.99 -1.12
N THR A 58 14.72 -5.96 -0.65
CA THR A 58 15.34 -4.88 0.13
C THR A 58 14.41 -4.43 1.25
N PRO A 59 14.74 -4.77 2.51
CA PRO A 59 14.02 -4.28 3.66
C PRO A 59 13.93 -2.75 3.64
N ASN A 60 12.79 -2.19 4.05
CA ASN A 60 12.50 -0.75 4.05
C ASN A 60 12.35 -0.08 2.69
N ARG A 61 12.34 -0.84 1.58
CA ARG A 61 11.93 -0.32 0.28
C ARG A 61 10.53 -0.73 -0.08
N TYR A 62 9.83 0.19 -0.73
CA TYR A 62 8.43 0.02 -1.07
C TYR A 62 8.14 0.52 -2.49
N ASP A 63 7.36 -0.26 -3.22
CA ASP A 63 6.63 0.22 -4.39
C ASP A 63 5.37 0.93 -3.91
N VAL A 64 5.17 2.15 -4.36
CA VAL A 64 4.03 2.97 -4.00
C VAL A 64 3.39 3.50 -5.27
N GLN A 65 2.07 3.37 -5.34
CA GLN A 65 1.29 4.05 -6.38
C GLN A 65 0.44 5.14 -5.74
N ILE A 66 0.43 6.31 -6.35
CA ILE A 66 -0.38 7.45 -5.92
C ILE A 66 -1.37 7.76 -7.03
N ARG A 67 -2.65 7.64 -6.70
CA ARG A 67 -3.77 7.98 -7.57
C ARG A 67 -4.37 9.29 -7.12
N GLU A 68 -4.58 10.18 -8.08
CA GLU A 68 -5.07 11.53 -7.85
C GLU A 68 -6.17 11.84 -8.86
N ASN A 69 -7.32 12.25 -8.32
CA ASN A 69 -8.44 12.74 -9.12
C ASN A 69 -8.31 14.27 -9.26
N TYR A 70 -8.46 14.76 -10.49
CA TYR A 70 -8.40 16.19 -10.80
C TYR A 70 -9.47 16.51 -11.86
N ARG A 71 -9.68 17.80 -12.14
CA ARG A 71 -10.49 18.24 -13.28
C ARG A 71 -9.57 18.80 -14.35
N ASN A 72 -9.81 18.44 -15.60
CA ASN A 72 -9.11 19.06 -16.72
C ASN A 72 -9.65 20.49 -16.99
N ASP A 73 -9.06 21.18 -17.96
CA ASP A 73 -9.45 22.56 -18.31
C ASP A 73 -10.90 22.68 -18.80
N TYR A 74 -11.50 21.57 -19.23
CA TYR A 74 -12.91 21.46 -19.61
C TYR A 74 -13.83 21.13 -18.42
N GLY A 75 -13.29 21.05 -17.20
CA GLY A 75 -14.02 20.73 -15.99
C GLY A 75 -14.41 19.25 -15.85
N CYS A 76 -13.98 18.39 -16.76
CA CYS A 76 -14.25 16.94 -16.73
C CYS A 76 -13.37 16.26 -15.67
N PRO A 77 -13.93 15.29 -14.91
CA PRO A 77 -13.15 14.51 -13.97
C PRO A 77 -12.12 13.65 -14.71
N CYS A 78 -10.89 13.65 -14.22
CA CYS A 78 -9.77 12.87 -14.73
C CYS A 78 -9.04 12.20 -13.57
N GLU A 79 -8.37 11.08 -13.84
CA GLU A 79 -7.56 10.36 -12.87
C GLU A 79 -6.13 10.24 -13.44
N ARG A 80 -5.13 10.44 -12.58
CA ARG A 80 -3.75 10.07 -12.88
C ARG A 80 -3.21 9.15 -11.80
N THR A 81 -2.44 8.16 -12.23
CA THR A 81 -1.69 7.27 -11.33
C THR A 81 -0.20 7.46 -11.57
N ALA A 82 0.54 7.69 -10.51
CA ALA A 82 2.00 7.77 -10.52
C ALA A 82 2.58 6.60 -9.73
N ARG A 83 3.54 5.89 -10.31
CA ARG A 83 4.33 4.86 -9.64
C ARG A 83 5.64 5.44 -9.14
N LEU A 84 6.09 4.97 -7.98
CA LEU A 84 7.33 5.43 -7.37
C LEU A 84 7.89 4.37 -6.41
N VAL A 85 9.22 4.38 -6.28
CA VAL A 85 9.94 3.52 -5.34
C VAL A 85 10.53 4.41 -4.26
N ILE A 86 10.28 4.04 -3.01
CA ILE A 86 10.76 4.79 -1.85
C ILE A 86 11.58 3.90 -0.92
N GLU A 87 12.40 4.55 -0.10
CA GLU A 87 13.10 3.95 1.03
C GLU A 87 12.69 4.67 2.31
N THR A 88 12.34 3.90 3.34
CA THR A 88 12.04 4.42 4.67
C THR A 88 13.26 4.33 5.59
N LYS A 89 13.38 5.30 6.49
CA LYS A 89 14.42 5.35 7.51
C LYS A 89 13.77 5.62 8.87
N GLY A 90 14.20 4.91 9.90
CA GLY A 90 13.65 5.06 11.26
C GLY A 90 12.21 4.54 11.39
N VAL A 91 11.84 3.59 10.53
CA VAL A 91 10.57 2.87 10.52
C VAL A 91 10.94 1.40 10.42
N ASP A 92 10.32 0.55 11.23
CA ASP A 92 10.54 -0.89 11.13
C ASP A 92 9.95 -1.40 9.82
N PRO A 93 10.66 -2.25 9.06
CA PRO A 93 10.15 -2.80 7.82
C PRO A 93 8.84 -3.54 8.07
N LEU A 94 7.99 -3.63 7.03
CA LEU A 94 6.90 -4.61 7.07
C LEU A 94 7.53 -6.01 7.19
N PRO A 95 6.94 -6.91 7.98
CA PRO A 95 7.45 -8.27 8.07
C PRO A 95 7.43 -8.90 6.67
N ALA A 96 8.34 -9.85 6.43
CA ALA A 96 8.26 -10.65 5.21
C ALA A 96 6.87 -11.28 5.14
N ALA A 97 6.21 -11.21 3.98
CA ALA A 97 4.82 -11.65 3.83
C ALA A 97 4.61 -13.08 4.40
N LYS A 98 5.54 -14.00 4.09
CA LYS A 98 5.55 -15.39 4.57
C LYS A 98 5.69 -15.56 6.09
N SER A 99 6.21 -14.56 6.79
CA SER A 99 6.39 -14.59 8.25
C SER A 99 5.26 -13.88 8.99
N HIS A 100 4.31 -13.30 8.27
CA HIS A 100 3.17 -12.63 8.89
C HIS A 100 2.18 -13.67 9.45
N PRO A 101 1.67 -13.53 10.69
CA PRO A 101 0.79 -14.53 11.31
C PRO A 101 -0.45 -14.88 10.47
N ALA A 102 -0.92 -13.92 9.67
CA ALA A 102 -2.07 -14.11 8.80
C ALA A 102 -1.75 -14.88 7.50
N TRP A 103 -0.49 -14.96 7.06
CA TRP A 103 -0.10 -15.60 5.80
C TRP A 103 -0.39 -17.11 5.77
N ASP A 104 -0.14 -17.80 6.89
CA ASP A 104 -0.44 -19.23 7.03
C ASP A 104 -1.88 -19.50 7.48
N SER A 105 -2.70 -18.45 7.70
CA SER A 105 -4.11 -18.61 8.07
C SER A 105 -5.03 -18.87 6.88
N ASP A 106 -4.49 -18.84 5.66
CA ASP A 106 -5.23 -19.04 4.41
C ASP A 106 -5.30 -20.51 3.93
N ASP A 107 -4.87 -21.50 4.72
CA ASP A 107 -4.82 -22.90 4.27
C ASP A 107 -5.53 -23.83 5.30
N LEU A 108 -6.48 -24.71 4.95
CA LEU A 108 -6.28 -25.80 3.98
C LEU A 108 -7.56 -26.41 3.32
N PHE A 109 -8.82 -26.14 3.73
CA PHE A 109 -10.02 -26.84 3.17
C PHE A 109 -11.38 -26.11 3.38
N ALA A 110 -11.68 -24.97 2.74
CA ALA A 110 -13.07 -24.50 2.67
C ALA A 110 -13.80 -25.09 1.43
N ALA A 111 -13.81 -26.41 1.31
CA ALA A 111 -14.78 -27.08 0.44
C ALA A 111 -16.17 -26.85 1.03
N MET A 112 -17.03 -26.10 0.33
CA MET A 112 -18.45 -26.06 0.67
C MET A 112 -19.00 -27.49 0.67
N PRO A 113 -19.72 -27.95 1.71
CA PRO A 113 -20.48 -29.18 1.58
C PRO A 113 -21.49 -28.96 0.46
N ARG A 114 -21.30 -29.65 -0.68
CA ARG A 114 -22.35 -29.74 -1.70
C ARG A 114 -23.53 -30.40 -1.00
N LYS A 115 -24.60 -29.64 -0.76
CA LYS A 115 -25.90 -30.25 -0.49
C LYS A 115 -26.27 -31.02 -1.75
N THR A 116 -26.11 -32.33 -1.70
CA THR A 116 -26.81 -33.24 -2.60
C THR A 116 -28.28 -33.17 -2.19
N GLU A 117 -29.09 -32.41 -2.93
CA GLU A 117 -30.53 -32.58 -2.83
C GLU A 117 -30.92 -33.86 -3.58
N ALA A 118 -31.61 -34.73 -2.85
CA ALA A 118 -32.18 -35.99 -3.28
C ALA A 118 -33.62 -35.78 -3.77
#